data_AF-A0AAN5CKB9-F1
#
_entry.id   AF-A0AAN5CKB9-F1
#
_cell.length_a   1.000
_cell.length_b   1.000
_cell.length_c   1.000
_cell.angle_alpha   90.00
_cell.angle_beta   90.00
_cell.angle_gamma   90.00
#
_symmetry.space_group_name_H-M   'P 1'
#
loop_
_entity.id
_entity.type
_entity.pdbx_description
1 polymer ?
#
loop_
_entity_poly.entity_id
_entity_poly.type
_entity_poly.pdbx_seq_one_letter_code
_entity_poly.pdbx_strand_id
1 'polypeptide(L)'
;GITSVIGSKRQFCRFGILCLCLATNNSLILVLYSTWYDCPFSELYESEGMLYPIREYVGGTFWIVGIRLHLLISINRFIAIIYPFKLHKYFHAKGTAIAVFVVILASALQCAPIIILDGVWFCFDKGLMQWIFAPTRNGKIYE
;
A
#
# COMPACT_ATOMS: atom_id res chain seq x y z
N GLY A 1 -11.72 14.63 0.05
CA GLY A 1 -10.58 14.18 0.88
C GLY A 1 -9.30 14.90 0.54
N ILE A 2 -8.73 14.66 -0.65
CA ILE A 2 -7.45 15.26 -1.07
C ILE A 2 -7.53 16.78 -1.26
N THR A 3 -8.66 17.27 -1.78
CA THR A 3 -8.90 18.70 -2.03
C THR A 3 -8.98 19.57 -0.77
N SER A 4 -9.42 19.02 0.37
CA SER A 4 -9.50 19.79 1.62
C SER A 4 -8.14 19.96 2.31
N VAL A 5 -7.19 19.06 2.04
CA VAL A 5 -5.82 19.14 2.59
C VAL A 5 -5.01 20.25 1.90
N ILE A 6 -5.27 20.48 0.61
CA ILE A 6 -4.54 21.48 -0.20
C ILE A 6 -4.96 22.92 0.16
N GLY A 7 -6.21 23.14 0.56
CA GLY A 7 -6.73 24.48 0.92
C GLY A 7 -6.32 25.00 2.31
N SER A 8 -5.86 24.12 3.20
CA SER A 8 -5.53 24.47 4.60
C SER A 8 -4.03 24.71 4.76
N LYS A 9 -3.58 25.98 4.66
CA LYS A 9 -2.18 26.39 4.93
C LYS A 9 -1.66 25.95 6.32
N ARG A 10 -2.54 25.57 7.25
CA ARG A 10 -2.22 25.19 8.63
C ARG A 10 -1.92 23.69 8.79
N GLN A 11 -2.24 22.85 7.80
CA GLN A 11 -2.08 21.38 7.87
C GLN A 11 -0.82 20.84 7.18
N PHE A 12 0.06 21.73 6.68
CA PHE A 12 1.44 21.39 6.26
C PHE A 12 2.36 21.01 7.45
N CYS A 13 1.78 20.49 8.53
CA CYS A 13 2.53 19.74 9.53
C CYS A 13 3.04 18.45 8.91
N ARG A 14 4.18 17.96 9.36
CA ARG A 14 4.85 16.74 8.87
C ARG A 14 3.95 15.50 8.90
N PHE A 15 3.01 15.50 9.83
CA PHE A 15 1.91 14.54 9.92
C PHE A 15 0.97 14.57 8.69
N GLY A 16 0.64 15.77 8.20
CA GLY A 16 -0.20 15.96 7.02
C GLY A 16 0.42 15.39 5.75
N ILE A 17 1.75 15.44 5.61
CA ILE A 17 2.47 14.79 4.49
C ILE A 17 2.27 13.28 4.55
N LEU A 18 2.43 12.65 5.72
CA LEU A 18 2.20 11.22 5.89
C LEU A 18 0.75 10.82 5.59
N CYS A 19 -0.22 11.60 6.06
CA CYS A 19 -1.63 11.39 5.76
C CYS A 19 -1.93 11.55 4.27
N LEU A 20 -1.29 12.51 3.60
CA LEU A 20 -1.42 12.69 2.15
C LEU A 20 -0.83 11.49 1.41
N CYS A 21 0.36 11.02 1.80
CA CYS A 21 0.96 9.80 1.22
C CYS A 21 0.03 8.59 1.37
N LEU A 22 -0.56 8.39 2.55
CA LEU A 22 -1.52 7.31 2.77
C LEU A 22 -2.78 7.48 1.93
N ALA A 23 -3.35 8.68 1.87
CA ALA A 23 -4.54 8.95 1.07
C ALA A 23 -4.27 8.71 -0.42
N THR A 24 -3.12 9.15 -0.93
CA THR A 24 -2.69 8.88 -2.30
C THR A 24 -2.51 7.39 -2.54
N ASN A 25 -1.87 6.66 -1.62
CA ASN A 25 -1.73 5.20 -1.73
C ASN A 25 -3.08 4.49 -1.78
N ASN A 26 -4.01 4.87 -0.91
CA ASN A 26 -5.36 4.29 -0.88
C ASN A 26 -6.15 4.61 -2.16
N SER A 27 -6.00 5.81 -2.71
CA SER A 27 -6.59 6.15 -4.01
C SER A 27 -5.99 5.33 -5.15
N LEU A 28 -4.67 5.12 -5.17
CA LEU A 28 -4.01 4.30 -6.18
C LEU A 28 -4.46 2.83 -6.10
N ILE A 29 -4.53 2.28 -4.89
CA ILE A 29 -5.11 0.97 -4.60
C ILE A 29 -6.52 0.89 -5.17
N LEU A 30 -7.40 1.84 -4.83
CA LEU A 30 -8.79 1.82 -5.30
C LEU A 30 -8.89 1.85 -6.84
N VAL A 31 -8.09 2.68 -7.51
CA VAL A 31 -8.07 2.76 -8.98
C VAL A 31 -7.52 1.50 -9.62
N LEU A 32 -6.43 0.93 -9.08
CA LEU A 32 -5.85 -0.32 -9.56
C LEU A 32 -6.87 -1.45 -9.41
N TYR A 33 -7.50 -1.57 -8.24
CA TYR A 33 -8.46 -2.63 -7.98
C TYR A 33 -9.81 -2.43 -8.69
N SER A 34 -10.28 -1.20 -8.92
CA SER A 34 -11.49 -0.96 -9.72
C SER A 34 -11.28 -1.35 -11.18
N THR A 35 -10.12 -0.98 -11.75
CA THR A 35 -9.81 -1.34 -13.14
C THR A 35 -9.57 -2.85 -13.31
N TRP A 36 -9.12 -3.54 -12.26
CA TRP A 36 -9.03 -5.00 -12.26
C TRP A 36 -10.37 -5.69 -12.01
N TYR A 37 -11.30 -5.09 -11.25
CA TYR A 37 -12.64 -5.64 -11.04
C TYR A 37 -13.50 -5.62 -12.31
N ASP A 38 -13.32 -4.61 -13.17
CA ASP A 38 -14.02 -4.48 -14.45
C ASP A 38 -13.46 -5.38 -15.56
N CYS A 39 -12.36 -6.09 -15.32
CA CYS A 39 -11.84 -7.09 -16.25
C CYS A 39 -12.68 -8.37 -16.15
N PRO A 40 -13.20 -8.93 -17.26
CA PRO A 40 -14.01 -10.14 -17.21
C PRO A 40 -13.22 -11.28 -16.57
N PHE A 41 -13.89 -12.01 -15.67
CA PHE A 41 -13.32 -13.07 -14.83
C PHE A 41 -12.58 -14.15 -15.64
N SER A 42 -12.95 -14.36 -16.91
CA SER A 42 -12.27 -15.24 -17.86
C SER A 42 -10.92 -14.69 -18.35
N GLU A 43 -10.80 -13.40 -18.63
CA GLU A 43 -9.56 -12.79 -19.16
C GLU A 43 -8.50 -12.53 -18.08
N LEU A 44 -8.92 -12.33 -16.82
CA LEU A 44 -8.02 -12.23 -15.66
C LEU A 44 -7.19 -13.50 -15.45
N TYR A 45 -7.77 -14.66 -15.78
CA TYR A 45 -7.18 -15.98 -15.60
C TYR A 45 -6.69 -16.59 -16.93
N GLU A 46 -7.16 -16.14 -18.09
CA GLU A 46 -6.62 -16.59 -19.38
C GLU A 46 -5.46 -15.75 -19.89
N SER A 47 -5.15 -14.62 -19.25
CA SER A 47 -3.90 -13.90 -19.50
C SER A 47 -2.72 -14.68 -18.92
N GLU A 48 -2.23 -15.69 -19.64
CA GLU A 48 -0.92 -16.31 -19.45
C GLU A 48 0.24 -15.39 -19.87
N GLY A 49 -0.07 -14.13 -20.21
CA GLY A 49 0.90 -13.14 -20.64
C GLY A 49 1.69 -12.50 -19.50
N MET A 50 2.83 -11.92 -19.86
CA MET A 50 3.77 -11.22 -18.98
C MET A 50 3.14 -10.12 -18.10
N LEU A 51 1.93 -9.64 -18.43
CA LEU A 51 1.22 -8.60 -17.67
C LEU A 51 0.65 -9.10 -16.34
N TYR A 52 0.38 -10.40 -16.22
CA TYR A 52 -0.18 -10.99 -15.01
C TYR A 52 0.72 -10.85 -13.77
N PRO A 53 1.99 -11.33 -13.76
CA PRO A 53 2.86 -11.21 -12.59
C PRO A 53 3.20 -9.76 -12.24
N ILE A 54 3.24 -8.87 -13.24
CA ILE A 54 3.44 -7.43 -13.03
C ILE A 54 2.26 -6.84 -12.24
N ARG A 55 1.03 -7.24 -12.56
CA ARG A 55 -0.18 -6.81 -11.87
C ARG A 55 -0.17 -7.20 -10.40
N GLU A 56 0.06 -8.49 -10.13
CA GLU A 56 0.15 -9.05 -8.78
C GLU A 56 1.24 -8.33 -7.97
N TYR A 57 2.39 -8.11 -8.59
CA TYR A 57 3.52 -7.42 -7.98
C TYR A 57 3.19 -5.98 -7.61
N VAL A 58 2.59 -5.24 -8.54
CA VAL A 58 2.21 -3.84 -8.32
C VAL A 58 1.12 -3.75 -7.25
N GLY A 59 0.07 -4.56 -7.33
CA GLY A 59 -1.04 -4.57 -6.37
C GLY A 59 -0.57 -4.93 -4.95
N GLY A 60 0.16 -6.04 -4.82
CA GLY A 60 0.72 -6.49 -3.55
C GLY A 60 1.69 -5.47 -2.95
N THR A 61 2.53 -4.84 -3.77
CA THR A 61 3.46 -3.79 -3.30
C THR A 61 2.70 -2.62 -2.68
N PHE A 62 1.70 -2.06 -3.36
CA PHE A 62 0.93 -0.93 -2.84
C PHE A 62 0.13 -1.28 -1.57
N TRP A 63 -0.36 -2.51 -1.47
CA TRP A 63 -1.01 -3.02 -0.27
C TRP A 63 -0.05 -3.00 0.94
N ILE A 64 1.15 -3.58 0.79
CA ILE A 64 2.17 -3.59 1.85
C ILE A 64 2.66 -2.18 2.19
N VAL A 65 2.79 -1.29 1.19
CA VAL A 65 3.08 0.14 1.42
C VAL A 65 2.02 0.77 2.31
N GLY A 66 0.74 0.51 2.06
CA GLY A 66 -0.35 1.02 2.88
C GLY A 66 -0.23 0.62 4.35
N ILE A 67 0.01 -0.67 4.62
CA ILE A 67 0.20 -1.20 5.99
C ILE A 67 1.38 -0.51 6.68
N ARG A 68 2.51 -0.35 5.98
CA ARG A 68 3.72 0.26 6.54
C ARG A 68 3.58 1.78 6.74
N LEU A 69 2.84 2.47 5.88
CA LEU A 69 2.48 3.87 6.08
C LEU A 69 1.61 4.06 7.32
N HIS A 70 0.64 3.17 7.56
CA HIS A 70 -0.13 3.15 8.81
C HIS A 70 0.76 2.98 10.05
N LEU A 71 1.73 2.08 9.99
CA LEU A 71 2.71 1.89 11.06
C LEU A 71 3.56 3.17 11.27
N LEU A 72 4.06 3.77 10.20
CA LEU A 72 4.87 5.00 10.25
C LEU A 72 4.08 6.19 10.84
N ILE A 73 2.80 6.33 10.47
CA ILE A 73 1.88 7.31 11.04
C ILE A 73 1.70 7.08 12.54
N SER A 74 1.51 5.82 12.95
CA SER A 74 1.32 5.43 14.35
C SER A 74 2.58 5.73 15.18
N ILE A 75 3.77 5.43 14.67
CA ILE A 75 5.06 5.77 15.29
C ILE A 75 5.22 7.29 15.41
N ASN A 76 4.91 8.04 14.36
CA ASN A 76 4.96 9.50 14.40
C ASN A 76 4.04 10.07 15.50
N ARG A 77 2.83 9.52 15.66
CA ARG A 77 1.90 9.92 16.72
C ARG A 77 2.40 9.55 18.11
N PHE A 78 2.93 8.33 18.27
CA PHE A 78 3.49 7.86 19.53
C PHE A 78 4.65 8.76 20.01
N ILE A 79 5.59 9.09 19.13
CA ILE A 79 6.72 9.97 19.47
C ILE A 79 6.24 11.39 19.77
N ALA A 80 5.20 11.89 19.07
CA ALA A 80 4.63 13.20 19.35
C ALA A 80 4.00 13.29 20.74
N ILE A 81 3.43 12.18 21.25
CA ILE A 81 2.82 12.11 22.58
C ILE A 81 3.89 12.00 23.67
N ILE A 82 4.88 11.11 23.49
CA ILE A 82 5.90 10.83 24.53
C ILE A 82 6.97 11.93 24.58
N TYR A 83 7.37 12.46 23.42
CA TYR A 83 8.45 13.44 23.30
C TYR A 83 7.99 14.69 22.53
N PRO A 84 7.02 15.47 23.07
CA PRO A 84 6.40 16.59 22.36
C PRO A 84 7.41 17.65 21.90
N PHE A 85 8.43 17.94 22.72
CA PHE A 85 9.45 18.94 22.39
C PHE A 85 10.57 18.43 21.48
N LYS A 86 10.74 17.11 21.34
CA LYS A 86 11.81 16.51 20.50
C LYS A 86 11.30 15.97 19.16
N LEU A 87 10.00 16.09 18.87
CA LEU A 87 9.42 15.61 17.61
C LEU A 87 10.16 16.16 16.37
N HIS A 88 10.65 17.40 16.44
CA HIS A 88 11.40 18.03 15.36
C HIS A 88 12.78 17.41 15.09
N LYS A 89 13.36 16.72 16.08
CA LYS A 89 14.63 16.00 15.92
C LYS A 89 14.44 14.67 15.19
N TYR A 90 13.31 14.00 15.41
CA TYR A 90 13.02 12.68 14.82
C TYR A 90 12.28 12.77 13.49
N PHE A 91 11.31 13.70 13.37
CA PHE A 91 10.50 13.88 12.16
C PHE A 91 10.71 15.30 11.63
N HIS A 92 11.40 15.39 10.49
CA HIS A 92 11.56 16.58 9.66
C HIS A 92 11.27 16.21 8.19
N ALA A 93 10.92 17.18 7.34
CA ALA A 93 10.36 16.89 6.01
C ALA A 93 11.24 15.97 5.13
N LYS A 94 12.56 16.20 5.10
CA LYS A 94 13.51 15.34 4.37
C LYS A 94 13.52 13.92 4.94
N GLY A 95 13.63 13.77 6.28
CA GLY A 95 13.57 12.47 6.94
C GLY A 95 12.25 11.73 6.69
N THR A 96 11.12 12.42 6.68
CA THR A 96 9.82 11.84 6.33
C THR A 96 9.79 11.35 4.88
N ALA A 97 10.32 12.12 3.94
CA ALA A 97 10.41 11.70 2.54
C ALA A 97 11.31 10.47 2.37
N ILE A 98 12.47 10.44 3.04
CA ILE A 98 13.37 9.28 3.06
C ILE A 98 12.66 8.06 3.66
N ALA A 99 11.94 8.22 4.77
CA ALA A 99 11.22 7.13 5.41
C ALA A 99 10.12 6.55 4.49
N VAL A 100 9.37 7.41 3.80
CA VAL A 100 8.37 6.97 2.81
C VAL A 100 9.05 6.23 1.64
N PHE A 101 10.17 6.74 1.14
CA PHE A 101 10.93 6.07 0.08
C PHE A 101 11.43 4.69 0.52
N VAL A 102 11.98 4.57 1.73
CA VAL A 102 12.41 3.30 2.32
C VAL A 102 11.23 2.34 2.48
N VAL A 103 10.05 2.83 2.91
CA VAL A 103 8.83 2.02 2.98
C VAL A 103 8.47 1.45 1.61
N ILE A 104 8.48 2.27 0.56
CA ILE A 104 8.16 1.85 -0.81
C ILE A 104 9.18 0.80 -1.29
N LEU A 105 10.47 1.12 -1.19
CA LEU A 105 11.55 0.24 -1.65
C LEU A 105 11.52 -1.12 -0.93
N ALA A 106 11.40 -1.11 0.39
CA ALA A 106 11.35 -2.35 1.16
C ALA A 106 10.05 -3.14 0.93
N SER A 107 8.97 -2.51 0.43
CA SER A 107 7.72 -3.22 0.10
C SER A 107 7.87 -3.91 -1.24
N ALA A 108 8.42 -3.20 -2.23
CA ALA A 108 8.77 -3.74 -3.54
C ALA A 108 9.72 -4.95 -3.42
N LEU A 109 10.79 -4.81 -2.62
CA LEU A 109 11.74 -5.89 -2.38
C LEU A 109 11.13 -7.09 -1.64
N GLN A 110 10.11 -6.89 -0.80
CA GLN A 110 9.42 -8.00 -0.13
C GLN A 110 8.45 -8.72 -1.08
N CYS A 111 7.75 -7.99 -1.94
CA CYS A 111 6.79 -8.59 -2.87
C CYS A 111 7.46 -9.35 -4.02
N ALA A 112 8.67 -8.96 -4.43
CA ALA A 112 9.41 -9.61 -5.51
C ALA A 112 9.61 -11.14 -5.27
N PRO A 113 10.20 -11.58 -4.14
CA PRO A 113 10.39 -13.02 -3.89
C PRO A 113 9.08 -13.77 -3.70
N ILE A 114 8.09 -13.17 -3.02
CA ILE A 114 6.78 -13.82 -2.75
C ILE A 114 6.07 -14.20 -4.06
N ILE A 115 6.20 -13.37 -5.09
CA ILE A 115 5.48 -13.56 -6.35
C ILE A 115 6.32 -14.35 -7.36
N ILE A 116 7.63 -14.12 -7.41
CA ILE A 116 8.52 -14.76 -8.39
C ILE A 116 8.93 -16.17 -7.95
N LEU A 117 9.19 -16.38 -6.67
CA LEU A 117 9.74 -17.64 -6.15
C LEU A 117 8.66 -18.54 -5.56
N ASP A 118 7.76 -17.97 -4.75
CA ASP A 118 6.76 -18.77 -4.01
C ASP A 118 5.47 -18.98 -4.82
N GLY A 119 5.31 -18.30 -5.96
CA GLY A 119 4.13 -18.43 -6.82
C GLY A 119 2.83 -18.09 -6.09
N VAL A 120 2.89 -17.19 -5.10
CA VAL A 120 1.74 -16.80 -4.28
C VAL A 120 0.92 -15.75 -5.01
N TRP A 121 -0.40 -15.95 -4.98
CA TRP A 121 -1.39 -15.16 -5.70
C TRP A 121 -2.02 -14.12 -4.77
N PHE A 122 -2.22 -12.89 -5.23
CA PHE A 122 -2.89 -11.84 -4.46
C PHE A 122 -4.35 -11.70 -4.94
N CYS A 123 -5.24 -12.43 -4.27
CA CYS A 123 -6.63 -12.58 -4.70
C CYS A 123 -7.59 -11.82 -3.77
N PHE A 124 -8.74 -11.41 -4.31
CA PHE A 124 -9.83 -10.88 -3.48
C PHE A 124 -10.75 -12.02 -3.02
N ASP A 125 -10.87 -12.20 -1.72
CA ASP A 125 -11.83 -13.10 -1.12
C ASP A 125 -13.17 -12.36 -0.90
N LYS A 126 -14.21 -12.79 -1.62
CA LYS A 126 -15.57 -12.22 -1.52
C LYS A 126 -16.25 -12.55 -0.19
N GLY A 127 -15.93 -13.68 0.44
CA GLY A 127 -16.52 -14.07 1.72
C GLY A 127 -16.00 -13.21 2.86
N LEU A 128 -14.71 -12.91 2.83
CA LEU A 128 -14.06 -12.06 3.83
C LEU A 128 -14.02 -10.57 3.45
N MET A 129 -14.44 -10.23 2.22
CA MET A 129 -14.40 -8.88 1.65
C MET A 129 -13.00 -8.24 1.78
N GLN A 130 -11.95 -9.04 1.64
CA GLN A 130 -10.57 -8.61 1.82
C GLN A 130 -9.64 -9.25 0.78
N TRP A 131 -8.51 -8.60 0.54
CA TRP A 131 -7.45 -9.15 -0.29
C TRP A 131 -6.53 -10.05 0.53
N ILE A 132 -6.23 -11.23 -0.01
CA ILE A 132 -5.44 -12.26 0.65
C ILE A 132 -4.34 -12.76 -0.27
N PHE A 133 -3.24 -13.18 0.34
CA PHE A 133 -2.23 -14.00 -0.31
C PHE A 133 -2.71 -15.46 -0.28
N ALA A 134 -2.83 -16.09 -1.44
CA ALA A 134 -3.33 -17.44 -1.60
C ALA A 134 -2.33 -18.31 -2.36
N PRO A 135 -2.23 -19.61 -2.03
CA PRO A 135 -1.36 -20.54 -2.74
C PRO A 135 -1.91 -20.94 -4.12
N THR A 136 -3.21 -20.70 -4.36
CA THR A 136 -3.87 -21.04 -5.62
C THR A 136 -4.36 -19.79 -6.33
N ARG A 137 -4.37 -19.86 -7.67
CA ARG A 137 -4.82 -18.80 -8.58
C ARG A 137 -6.19 -18.24 -8.21
N ASN A 138 -7.07 -19.09 -7.69
CA ASN A 138 -8.48 -18.78 -7.41
C ASN A 138 -8.74 -18.26 -5.99
N GLY A 139 -7.71 -18.03 -5.17
CA GLY A 139 -7.92 -17.63 -3.76
C GLY A 139 -8.55 -18.73 -2.90
N LYS A 140 -8.71 -19.95 -3.42
CA LYS A 140 -9.30 -21.07 -2.70
C LYS A 140 -8.26 -21.70 -1.79
N ILE A 141 -8.41 -21.50 -0.49
CA ILE A 141 -7.56 -22.09 0.54
C ILE A 141 -7.94 -23.58 0.75
N TYR A 142 -9.15 -23.99 0.38
CA TYR A 142 -9.62 -25.38 0.31
C TYR A 142 -10.60 -25.52 -0.88
N GLU A 143 -10.59 -26.70 -1.51
CA GLU A 143 -11.26 -27.14 -2.76
C GLU A 143 -12.50 -26.37 -3.27
#